data_AF-J5PBW2-F1
#
_entry.id   AF-J5PBW2-F1
#
_cell.length_a   1.000
_cell.length_b   1.000
_cell.length_c   1.000
_cell.angle_alpha   90.00
_cell.angle_beta   90.00
_cell.angle_gamma   90.00
#
_symmetry.space_group_name_H-M   'P 1'
#
loop_
_entity.id
_entity.type
_entity.pdbx_description
1 polymer ?
#
loop_
_entity_poly.entity_id
_entity_poly.type
_entity_poly.pdbx_seq_one_letter_code
_entity_poly.pdbx_strand_id
1 'polypeptide(L)'
;MEKSDANSEGLHLSTIFNVPAPQRFIVLIVLALWIWACILRFFSHNSLDVSQVLLTRVPQDIRPGYTLMQLHRTARNFALKITRIIIPFHFITVFLFEYKNATEGPFKNIVFFVYFLPLVQSVIIFSYLLKECQIIRYCTRRCLLIEPSPRSLRNTYVLLSDTLTSFARPLIDFTLFSSLIFREPLTHFDLSVALFPVLVRLLQCLREYRLLHDKTLLFNALKYSCNLPILFCTWQSRVYEGSANTERLHHVQRWFMLLNSSYTLFWDVRMDWSLDSLSSLRSRSKSAVTLEKKMYHFAVIIDFVLRFWWLWVYLFQSLRPVAIKGDHLFFEGEMHYLEVIRRGIWVIFKLDAEYYIKFASK
;
A
#
# COMPACT_ATOMS: atom_id res chain seq x y z
N MET A 1 -9.44 -24.28 -52.17
CA MET A 1 -9.14 -25.21 -51.08
C MET A 1 -7.90 -24.68 -50.37
N GLU A 2 -8.08 -23.62 -49.59
CA GLU A 2 -7.01 -22.99 -48.81
C GLU A 2 -7.42 -23.10 -47.35
N LYS A 3 -6.63 -23.85 -46.59
CA LYS A 3 -6.84 -24.11 -45.17
C LYS A 3 -6.57 -22.82 -44.39
N SER A 4 -7.55 -22.46 -43.56
CA SER A 4 -7.39 -21.49 -42.49
C SER A 4 -6.37 -22.03 -41.47
N ASP A 5 -5.21 -21.41 -41.39
CA ASP A 5 -4.37 -21.50 -40.20
C ASP A 5 -4.98 -20.58 -39.14
N ALA A 6 -6.03 -21.10 -38.51
CA ALA A 6 -6.46 -20.62 -37.21
C ALA A 6 -5.34 -20.94 -36.24
N ASN A 7 -4.51 -19.93 -35.94
CA ASN A 7 -3.59 -19.96 -34.81
C ASN A 7 -4.44 -20.17 -33.54
N SER A 8 -4.57 -21.44 -33.13
CA SER A 8 -4.86 -21.79 -31.76
C SER A 8 -3.62 -21.45 -30.94
N GLU A 9 -3.45 -20.17 -30.62
CA GLU A 9 -2.57 -19.80 -29.52
C GLU A 9 -3.17 -20.43 -28.27
N GLY A 10 -2.50 -21.48 -27.80
CA GLY A 10 -2.84 -22.15 -26.56
C GLY A 10 -2.96 -21.11 -25.45
N LEU A 11 -3.92 -21.35 -24.56
CA LEU A 11 -4.13 -20.62 -23.31
C LEU A 11 -2.79 -20.57 -22.53
N HIS A 12 -1.96 -19.57 -22.82
CA HIS A 12 -0.62 -19.48 -22.25
C HIS A 12 -0.75 -19.29 -20.73
N LEU A 13 0.14 -19.90 -19.95
CA LEU A 13 0.25 -19.66 -18.50
C LEU A 13 0.42 -18.17 -18.13
N SER A 14 0.74 -17.31 -19.09
CA SER A 14 0.73 -15.84 -18.95
C SER A 14 -0.66 -15.27 -18.63
N THR A 15 -1.75 -15.95 -18.99
CA THR A 15 -3.12 -15.47 -18.76
C THR A 15 -3.58 -15.65 -17.30
N ILE A 16 -2.95 -16.55 -16.53
CA ILE A 16 -3.27 -16.77 -15.11
C ILE A 16 -2.70 -15.65 -14.23
N PHE A 17 -1.55 -15.08 -14.61
CA PHE A 17 -0.88 -14.02 -13.85
C PHE A 17 -1.28 -12.60 -14.29
N ASN A 18 -1.95 -12.45 -15.44
CA ASN A 18 -2.40 -11.13 -15.89
C ASN A 18 -3.70 -10.71 -15.19
N VAL A 19 -3.59 -10.33 -13.92
CA VAL A 19 -4.75 -9.83 -13.17
C VAL A 19 -5.16 -8.45 -13.68
N PRO A 20 -6.42 -8.26 -14.14
CA PRO A 20 -6.92 -6.95 -14.55
C PRO A 20 -6.69 -5.90 -13.46
N ALA A 21 -6.26 -4.69 -13.84
CA ALA A 21 -5.95 -3.59 -12.91
C ALA A 21 -6.96 -3.39 -11.75
N PRO A 22 -8.30 -3.34 -11.98
CA PRO A 22 -9.26 -3.21 -10.87
C PRO A 22 -9.34 -4.45 -9.98
N GLN A 23 -9.15 -5.64 -10.56
CA GLN A 23 -9.15 -6.89 -9.80
C GLN A 23 -7.86 -7.03 -8.97
N ARG A 24 -6.76 -6.39 -9.40
CA ARG A 24 -5.50 -6.31 -8.66
C ARG A 24 -5.70 -5.64 -7.31
N PHE A 25 -6.48 -4.57 -7.24
CA PHE A 25 -6.84 -3.92 -5.97
C PHE A 25 -7.47 -4.91 -4.98
N ILE A 26 -8.39 -5.77 -5.47
CA ILE A 26 -9.03 -6.81 -4.65
C ILE A 26 -8.02 -7.83 -4.14
N VAL A 27 -7.15 -8.33 -5.02
CA VAL A 27 -6.09 -9.28 -4.65
C VAL A 27 -5.14 -8.66 -3.62
N LEU A 28 -4.77 -7.39 -3.77
CA LEU A 28 -3.90 -6.66 -2.84
C LEU A 28 -4.53 -6.50 -1.46
N ILE A 29 -5.84 -6.26 -1.36
CA ILE A 29 -6.53 -6.22 -0.06
C ILE A 29 -6.45 -7.60 0.60
N VAL A 30 -6.74 -8.68 -0.14
CA VAL A 30 -6.64 -10.05 0.39
C VAL A 30 -5.21 -10.36 0.84
N LEU A 31 -4.21 -9.97 0.05
CA LEU A 31 -2.79 -10.11 0.39
C LEU A 31 -2.45 -9.35 1.68
N ALA A 32 -2.92 -8.11 1.84
CA ALA A 32 -2.68 -7.32 3.05
C ALA A 32 -3.28 -7.98 4.31
N LEU A 33 -4.46 -8.60 4.21
CA LEU A 33 -5.06 -9.37 5.32
C LEU A 33 -4.19 -10.56 5.72
N TRP A 34 -3.62 -11.27 4.74
CA TRP A 34 -2.72 -12.38 4.99
C TRP A 34 -1.36 -11.94 5.55
N ILE A 35 -0.79 -10.86 5.01
CA ILE A 35 0.43 -10.24 5.55
C ILE A 35 0.21 -9.87 7.02
N TRP A 36 -0.93 -9.25 7.35
CA TRP A 36 -1.25 -8.94 8.74
C TRP A 36 -1.31 -10.19 9.63
N ALA A 37 -1.98 -11.26 9.18
CA ALA A 37 -2.02 -12.52 9.92
C ALA A 37 -0.61 -13.14 10.09
N CYS A 38 0.24 -13.04 9.08
CA CYS A 38 1.63 -13.51 9.10
C CYS A 38 2.51 -12.68 10.05
N ILE A 39 2.36 -11.36 10.09
CA ILE A 39 3.06 -10.48 11.04
C ILE A 39 2.74 -10.88 12.48
N LEU A 40 1.47 -11.10 12.79
CA LEU A 40 1.05 -11.53 14.12
C LEU A 40 1.60 -12.92 14.48
N ARG A 41 1.64 -13.84 13.51
CA ARG A 41 2.27 -15.16 13.69
C ARG A 41 3.76 -15.04 13.95
N PHE A 42 4.45 -14.16 13.21
CA PHE A 42 5.87 -13.91 13.36
C PHE A 42 6.20 -13.43 14.77
N PHE A 43 5.47 -12.45 15.30
CA PHE A 43 5.66 -12.00 16.68
C PHE A 43 5.32 -13.06 17.73
N SER A 44 4.27 -13.85 17.47
CA SER A 44 3.91 -14.96 18.36
C SER A 44 5.01 -16.03 18.42
N HIS A 45 5.72 -16.27 17.31
CA HIS A 45 6.83 -17.23 17.25
C HIS A 45 8.08 -16.71 17.96
N ASN A 46 8.34 -15.40 17.91
CA ASN A 46 9.46 -14.75 18.59
C ASN A 46 9.16 -14.39 20.06
N SER A 47 8.01 -14.81 20.60
CA SER A 47 7.58 -14.51 21.98
C SER A 47 7.52 -13.02 22.32
N LEU A 48 7.26 -12.17 21.32
CA LEU A 48 7.13 -10.71 21.48
C LEU A 48 5.66 -10.32 21.51
N ASP A 49 5.14 -9.97 22.68
CA ASP A 49 3.72 -9.64 22.87
C ASP A 49 3.36 -8.23 22.36
N VAL A 50 3.30 -8.07 21.04
CA VAL A 50 2.97 -6.80 20.38
C VAL A 50 1.52 -6.32 20.64
N SER A 51 0.66 -7.15 21.22
CA SER A 51 -0.69 -6.74 21.64
C SER A 51 -0.66 -5.63 22.71
N GLN A 52 0.47 -5.50 23.41
CA GLN A 52 0.66 -4.46 24.41
C GLN A 52 1.01 -3.09 23.82
N VAL A 53 1.56 -3.03 22.60
CA VAL A 53 1.86 -1.77 21.88
C VAL A 53 0.80 -1.41 20.85
N LEU A 54 0.01 -2.39 20.41
CA LEU A 54 -1.09 -2.22 19.47
C LEU A 54 -2.43 -2.41 20.16
N LEU A 55 -3.10 -1.31 20.48
CA LEU A 55 -4.45 -1.39 21.02
C LEU A 55 -5.48 -1.59 19.92
N THR A 56 -6.18 -2.72 20.02
CA THR A 56 -7.23 -3.16 19.10
C THR A 56 -8.64 -3.01 19.68
N ARG A 57 -8.77 -2.34 20.83
CA ARG A 57 -10.05 -2.03 21.49
C ARG A 57 -10.41 -0.56 21.31
N VAL A 58 -11.71 -0.29 21.25
CA VAL A 58 -12.21 1.09 21.28
C VAL A 58 -12.11 1.66 22.70
N PRO A 59 -11.96 2.99 22.88
CA PRO A 59 -11.77 3.57 24.22
C PRO A 59 -12.92 3.31 25.19
N GLN A 60 -14.12 3.03 24.67
CA GLN A 60 -15.35 2.78 25.44
C GLN A 60 -15.51 1.29 25.84
N ASP A 61 -14.66 0.39 25.35
CA ASP A 61 -14.78 -1.05 25.63
C ASP A 61 -14.07 -1.43 26.94
N ILE A 62 -14.84 -2.00 27.86
CA ILE A 62 -14.40 -2.40 29.20
C ILE A 62 -13.71 -3.78 29.16
N ARG A 63 -13.92 -4.57 28.09
CA ARG A 63 -13.36 -5.92 27.97
C ARG A 63 -11.82 -5.89 27.93
N PRO A 64 -11.17 -6.95 28.46
CA PRO A 64 -9.73 -7.10 28.30
C PRO A 64 -9.39 -7.18 26.81
N GLY A 65 -8.28 -6.57 26.42
CA GLY A 65 -7.79 -6.62 25.04
C GLY A 65 -7.45 -8.06 24.63
N TYR A 66 -7.45 -8.32 23.32
CA TYR A 66 -7.04 -9.62 22.81
C TYR A 66 -5.56 -9.89 23.13
N THR A 67 -5.26 -11.11 23.58
CA THR A 67 -3.87 -11.59 23.61
C THR A 67 -3.32 -11.71 22.18
N LEU A 68 -2.00 -11.71 22.01
CA LEU A 68 -1.40 -11.86 20.68
C LEU A 68 -1.90 -13.12 19.93
N MET A 69 -2.04 -14.23 20.64
CA MET A 69 -2.55 -15.48 20.07
C MET A 69 -4.03 -15.35 19.64
N GLN A 70 -4.86 -14.68 20.44
CA GLN A 70 -6.26 -14.40 20.07
C GLN A 70 -6.32 -13.46 18.86
N LEU A 71 -5.47 -12.43 18.83
CA LEU A 71 -5.40 -11.47 17.74
C LEU A 71 -4.99 -12.16 16.42
N HIS A 72 -3.96 -13.03 16.47
CA HIS A 72 -3.55 -13.84 15.32
C HIS A 72 -4.69 -14.76 14.86
N ARG A 73 -5.35 -15.48 15.77
CA ARG A 73 -6.46 -16.38 15.44
C ARG A 73 -7.61 -15.63 14.77
N THR A 74 -8.00 -14.48 15.30
CA THR A 74 -9.07 -13.64 14.73
C THR A 74 -8.67 -13.10 13.36
N ALA A 75 -7.45 -12.56 13.22
CA ALA A 75 -6.95 -12.06 11.93
C ALA A 75 -6.89 -13.15 10.87
N ARG A 76 -6.37 -14.35 11.21
CA ARG A 76 -6.30 -15.50 10.31
C ARG A 76 -7.68 -16.00 9.90
N ASN A 77 -8.61 -16.12 10.85
CA ASN A 77 -9.97 -16.56 10.56
C ASN A 77 -10.70 -15.57 9.65
N PHE A 78 -10.51 -14.26 9.88
CA PHE A 78 -11.05 -13.23 9.01
C PHE A 78 -10.44 -13.30 7.60
N ALA A 79 -9.11 -13.40 7.48
CA ALA A 79 -8.42 -13.57 6.21
C ALA A 79 -8.92 -14.80 5.44
N LEU A 80 -9.07 -15.95 6.11
CA LEU A 80 -9.63 -17.18 5.54
C LEU A 80 -11.07 -16.98 5.05
N LYS A 81 -11.92 -16.33 5.86
CA LYS A 81 -13.31 -16.05 5.51
C LYS A 81 -13.41 -15.19 4.25
N ILE A 82 -12.67 -14.07 4.21
CA ILE A 82 -12.65 -13.18 3.03
C ILE A 82 -12.08 -13.92 1.82
N THR A 83 -11.01 -14.69 1.99
CA THR A 83 -10.39 -15.47 0.92
C THR A 83 -11.37 -16.47 0.31
N ARG A 84 -12.13 -17.19 1.13
CA ARG A 84 -13.15 -18.15 0.67
C ARG A 84 -14.28 -17.50 -0.13
N ILE A 85 -14.64 -16.26 0.20
CA ILE A 85 -15.67 -15.49 -0.51
C ILE A 85 -15.11 -14.94 -1.83
N ILE A 86 -13.90 -14.38 -1.79
CA ILE A 86 -13.35 -13.58 -2.89
C ILE A 86 -12.64 -14.42 -3.96
N ILE A 87 -11.97 -15.53 -3.61
CA ILE A 87 -11.25 -16.34 -4.61
C ILE A 87 -12.16 -16.86 -5.72
N PRO A 88 -13.33 -17.47 -5.44
CA PRO A 88 -14.23 -17.91 -6.52
C PRO A 88 -14.71 -16.73 -7.38
N PHE A 89 -15.06 -15.60 -6.75
CA PHE A 89 -15.46 -14.36 -7.44
C PHE A 89 -14.34 -13.81 -8.32
N HIS A 90 -13.09 -13.90 -7.87
CA HIS A 90 -11.91 -13.47 -8.60
C HIS A 90 -11.75 -14.26 -9.89
N PHE A 91 -11.77 -15.60 -9.82
CA PHE A 91 -11.63 -16.45 -11.01
C PHE A 91 -12.76 -16.22 -12.01
N ILE A 92 -14.00 -16.09 -11.53
CA ILE A 92 -15.15 -15.75 -12.39
C ILE A 92 -14.93 -14.39 -13.06
N THR A 93 -14.47 -13.39 -12.31
CA THR A 93 -14.26 -12.04 -12.84
C THR A 93 -13.15 -12.03 -13.90
N VAL A 94 -12.00 -12.67 -13.64
CA VAL A 94 -10.90 -12.77 -14.60
C VAL A 94 -11.36 -13.50 -15.86
N PHE A 95 -12.06 -14.64 -15.71
CA PHE A 95 -12.61 -15.37 -16.85
C PHE A 95 -13.54 -14.50 -17.71
N LEU A 96 -14.42 -13.70 -17.09
CA LEU A 96 -15.31 -12.80 -17.81
C LEU A 96 -14.57 -11.64 -18.51
N PHE A 97 -13.47 -11.15 -17.93
CA PHE A 97 -12.59 -10.18 -18.60
C PHE A 97 -11.92 -10.77 -19.84
N GLU A 98 -11.37 -11.97 -19.73
CA GLU A 98 -10.74 -12.66 -20.86
C GLU A 98 -11.76 -12.98 -21.96
N TYR A 99 -12.93 -13.50 -21.58
CA TYR A 99 -14.02 -13.79 -22.52
C TYR A 99 -14.46 -12.54 -23.29
N LYS A 100 -14.58 -11.40 -22.60
CA LYS A 100 -14.87 -10.11 -23.24
C LYS A 100 -13.79 -9.72 -24.26
N ASN A 101 -12.52 -9.88 -23.92
CA ASN A 101 -11.42 -9.47 -24.79
C ASN A 101 -11.33 -10.35 -26.05
N ALA A 102 -11.74 -11.62 -25.95
CA ALA A 102 -11.70 -12.58 -27.06
C ALA A 102 -12.93 -12.55 -27.99
N THR A 103 -14.08 -12.03 -27.54
CA THR A 103 -15.34 -12.16 -28.30
C THR A 103 -15.75 -10.84 -28.97
N GLU A 104 -15.78 -10.81 -30.30
CA GLU A 104 -16.42 -9.74 -31.09
C GLU A 104 -17.90 -10.10 -31.35
N GLY A 105 -18.87 -9.32 -30.84
CA GLY A 105 -20.29 -9.60 -31.09
C GLY A 105 -21.31 -8.88 -30.18
N PRO A 106 -22.63 -9.16 -30.32
CA PRO A 106 -23.72 -8.49 -29.61
C PRO A 106 -23.73 -8.72 -28.08
N PHE A 107 -23.02 -9.74 -27.61
CA PHE A 107 -22.77 -9.96 -26.17
C PHE A 107 -21.81 -8.94 -25.55
N LYS A 108 -21.26 -7.99 -26.33
CA LYS A 108 -20.51 -6.82 -25.85
C LYS A 108 -21.32 -5.93 -24.88
N ASN A 109 -22.62 -6.13 -24.73
CA ASN A 109 -23.42 -5.46 -23.69
C ASN A 109 -23.36 -6.16 -22.31
N ILE A 110 -23.09 -7.47 -22.25
CA ILE A 110 -22.82 -8.20 -20.98
C ILE A 110 -21.59 -7.63 -20.26
N VAL A 111 -20.70 -7.02 -21.03
CA VAL A 111 -19.45 -6.35 -20.62
C VAL A 111 -19.65 -5.22 -19.60
N PHE A 112 -20.82 -4.55 -19.58
CA PHE A 112 -21.07 -3.52 -18.56
C PHE A 112 -21.00 -4.11 -17.15
N PHE A 113 -21.60 -5.30 -16.94
CA PHE A 113 -21.63 -5.96 -15.63
C PHE A 113 -20.24 -6.40 -15.15
N VAL A 114 -19.32 -6.72 -16.07
CA VAL A 114 -17.93 -7.09 -15.71
C VAL A 114 -17.21 -5.94 -15.00
N TYR A 115 -17.50 -4.69 -15.36
CA TYR A 115 -16.95 -3.52 -14.68
C TYR A 115 -17.46 -3.33 -13.24
N PHE A 116 -18.65 -3.87 -12.91
CA PHE A 116 -19.18 -3.81 -11.54
C PHE A 116 -18.61 -4.90 -10.64
N LEU A 117 -18.07 -5.99 -11.17
CA LEU A 117 -17.64 -7.12 -10.34
C LEU A 117 -16.53 -6.76 -9.35
N PRO A 118 -15.45 -6.03 -9.72
CA PRO A 118 -14.46 -5.57 -8.75
C PRO A 118 -15.06 -4.60 -7.72
N LEU A 119 -16.01 -3.74 -8.14
CA LEU A 119 -16.70 -2.82 -7.23
C LEU A 119 -17.52 -3.57 -6.19
N VAL A 120 -18.33 -4.55 -6.60
CA VAL A 120 -19.11 -5.40 -5.71
C VAL A 120 -18.20 -6.15 -4.73
N GLN A 121 -17.10 -6.75 -5.21
CA GLN A 121 -16.11 -7.42 -4.35
C GLN A 121 -15.52 -6.44 -3.32
N SER A 122 -15.16 -5.23 -3.72
CA SER A 122 -14.65 -4.20 -2.80
C SER A 122 -15.67 -3.87 -1.71
N VAL A 123 -16.95 -3.67 -2.07
CA VAL A 123 -18.03 -3.36 -1.14
C VAL A 123 -18.24 -4.50 -0.16
N ILE A 124 -18.19 -5.75 -0.62
CA ILE A 124 -18.31 -6.93 0.24
C ILE A 124 -17.17 -6.94 1.26
N ILE A 125 -15.91 -6.79 0.82
CA ILE A 125 -14.75 -6.82 1.72
C ILE A 125 -14.85 -5.71 2.77
N PHE A 126 -15.07 -4.45 2.36
CA PHE A 126 -15.17 -3.33 3.28
C PHE A 126 -16.38 -3.43 4.22
N SER A 127 -17.51 -3.99 3.76
CA SER A 127 -18.67 -4.23 4.62
C SER A 127 -18.36 -5.23 5.72
N TYR A 128 -17.69 -6.35 5.41
CA TYR A 128 -17.22 -7.31 6.42
C TYR A 128 -16.17 -6.68 7.35
N LEU A 129 -15.21 -5.94 6.80
CA LEU A 129 -14.15 -5.29 7.58
C LEU A 129 -14.72 -4.31 8.61
N LEU A 130 -15.64 -3.43 8.18
CA LEU A 130 -16.26 -2.43 9.06
C LEU A 130 -17.27 -3.05 10.03
N LYS A 131 -17.92 -4.16 9.67
CA LYS A 131 -18.87 -4.87 10.54
C LYS A 131 -18.16 -5.66 11.65
N GLU A 132 -17.10 -6.39 11.30
CA GLU A 132 -16.44 -7.33 12.22
C GLU A 132 -15.26 -6.71 12.97
N CYS A 133 -14.56 -5.73 12.39
CA CYS A 133 -13.44 -5.06 13.04
C CYS A 133 -13.88 -3.71 13.62
N GLN A 134 -14.34 -3.71 14.87
CA GLN A 134 -14.82 -2.50 15.54
C GLN A 134 -13.78 -1.37 15.59
N ILE A 135 -12.50 -1.70 15.80
CA ILE A 135 -11.42 -0.72 15.84
C ILE A 135 -11.17 -0.06 14.47
N ILE A 136 -11.24 -0.84 13.39
CA ILE A 136 -11.11 -0.29 12.04
C ILE A 136 -12.28 0.65 11.76
N ARG A 137 -13.51 0.22 12.06
CA ARG A 137 -14.70 1.08 11.93
C ARG A 137 -14.56 2.37 12.74
N TYR A 138 -14.04 2.27 13.96
CA TYR A 138 -13.80 3.41 14.83
C TYR A 138 -12.82 4.41 14.22
N CYS A 139 -11.65 3.93 13.78
CA CYS A 139 -10.60 4.73 13.19
C CYS A 139 -11.00 5.32 11.84
N THR A 140 -11.68 4.58 10.97
CA THR A 140 -12.10 5.07 9.64
C THR A 140 -13.06 6.25 9.75
N ARG A 141 -14.03 6.21 10.67
CA ARG A 141 -14.96 7.34 10.93
C ARG A 141 -14.25 8.61 11.41
N ARG A 142 -13.05 8.47 11.96
CA ARG A 142 -12.27 9.54 12.59
C ARG A 142 -10.90 9.72 11.96
N CYS A 143 -10.73 9.27 10.71
CA CYS A 143 -9.41 9.20 10.08
C CYS A 143 -8.72 10.58 10.04
N LEU A 144 -9.48 11.65 9.81
CA LEU A 144 -8.99 13.04 9.84
C LEU A 144 -8.98 13.67 11.24
N LEU A 145 -9.61 13.02 12.21
CA LEU A 145 -9.87 13.54 13.54
C LEU A 145 -9.01 12.88 14.61
N ILE A 146 -7.71 12.57 14.35
CA ILE A 146 -6.82 11.92 15.33
C ILE A 146 -7.19 12.39 16.73
N GLU A 147 -7.72 11.44 17.49
CA GLU A 147 -8.15 11.71 18.84
C GLU A 147 -6.88 11.84 19.67
N PRO A 148 -6.63 13.00 20.28
CA PRO A 148 -5.47 13.16 21.15
C PRO A 148 -5.57 12.31 22.42
N SER A 149 -6.78 11.86 22.75
CA SER A 149 -7.05 10.98 23.88
C SER A 149 -7.99 9.86 23.45
N PRO A 150 -7.63 8.58 23.70
CA PRO A 150 -6.39 8.17 24.32
C PRO A 150 -5.24 8.07 23.28
N ARG A 151 -4.09 8.67 23.59
CA ARG A 151 -2.80 8.53 22.86
C ARG A 151 -2.43 7.08 22.56
N SER A 152 -3.00 6.16 23.32
CA SER A 152 -2.82 4.73 23.24
C SER A 152 -3.25 4.12 21.89
N LEU A 153 -4.14 4.78 21.12
CA LEU A 153 -4.54 4.35 19.76
C LEU A 153 -3.66 4.91 18.64
N ARG A 154 -2.67 5.75 18.95
CA ARG A 154 -1.82 6.40 17.96
C ARG A 154 -1.19 5.41 16.98
N ASN A 155 -0.61 4.32 17.50
CA ASN A 155 0.04 3.31 16.67
C ASN A 155 -0.96 2.66 15.70
N THR A 156 -2.18 2.38 16.16
CA THR A 156 -3.26 1.85 15.31
C THR A 156 -3.64 2.83 14.19
N TYR A 157 -3.77 4.12 14.48
CA TYR A 157 -4.04 5.14 13.45
C TYR A 157 -2.89 5.26 12.44
N VAL A 158 -1.65 5.26 12.92
CA VAL A 158 -0.45 5.33 12.06
C VAL A 158 -0.39 4.11 11.13
N LEU A 159 -0.59 2.88 11.65
CA LEU A 159 -0.60 1.67 10.83
C LEU A 159 -1.69 1.71 9.75
N LEU A 160 -2.92 2.12 10.09
CA LEU A 160 -4.02 2.19 9.13
C LEU A 160 -3.78 3.24 8.04
N SER A 161 -3.36 4.44 8.45
CA SER A 161 -3.16 5.56 7.52
C SER A 161 -1.91 5.39 6.65
N ASP A 162 -0.82 4.82 7.16
CA ASP A 162 0.34 4.48 6.34
C ASP A 162 0.07 3.28 5.41
N THR A 163 -0.76 2.32 5.83
CA THR A 163 -1.27 1.29 4.90
C THR A 163 -2.05 1.94 3.76
N LEU A 164 -2.92 2.90 4.06
CA LEU A 164 -3.66 3.65 3.03
C LEU A 164 -2.71 4.37 2.05
N THR A 165 -1.57 4.91 2.50
CA THR A 165 -0.57 5.51 1.59
C THR A 165 0.02 4.50 0.60
N SER A 166 0.29 3.27 1.04
CA SER A 166 0.79 2.20 0.16
C SER A 166 -0.27 1.69 -0.82
N PHE A 167 -1.56 1.89 -0.52
CA PHE A 167 -2.67 1.57 -1.42
C PHE A 167 -3.03 2.70 -2.41
N ALA A 168 -2.33 3.83 -2.41
CA ALA A 168 -2.66 4.97 -3.27
C ALA A 168 -2.69 4.61 -4.77
N ARG A 169 -1.68 3.92 -5.30
CA ARG A 169 -1.65 3.51 -6.73
C ARG A 169 -2.71 2.46 -7.07
N PRO A 170 -2.89 1.37 -6.29
CA PRO A 170 -4.03 0.46 -6.48
C PRO A 170 -5.39 1.16 -6.47
N LEU A 171 -5.57 2.18 -5.63
CA LEU A 171 -6.80 2.97 -5.59
C LEU A 171 -6.99 3.82 -6.85
N ILE A 172 -5.92 4.42 -7.36
CA ILE A 172 -5.94 5.16 -8.65
C ILE A 172 -6.42 4.24 -9.78
N ASP A 173 -5.80 3.08 -9.94
CA ASP A 173 -6.17 2.10 -10.97
C ASP A 173 -7.65 1.68 -10.84
N PHE A 174 -8.07 1.40 -9.60
CA PHE A 174 -9.43 1.00 -9.30
C PHE A 174 -10.45 2.11 -9.58
N THR A 175 -10.12 3.37 -9.27
CA THR A 175 -10.98 4.52 -9.53
C THR A 175 -11.06 4.86 -11.01
N LEU A 176 -9.92 4.89 -11.72
CA LEU A 176 -9.89 5.10 -13.16
C LEU A 176 -10.74 4.05 -13.86
N PHE A 177 -10.60 2.78 -13.47
CA PHE A 177 -11.44 1.71 -13.97
C PHE A 177 -12.93 1.92 -13.64
N SER A 178 -13.26 2.31 -12.42
CA SER A 178 -14.65 2.58 -12.02
C SER A 178 -15.27 3.74 -12.79
N SER A 179 -14.47 4.72 -13.23
CA SER A 179 -14.96 5.83 -14.08
C SER A 179 -15.43 5.36 -15.47
N LEU A 180 -14.88 4.25 -15.99
CA LEU A 180 -15.32 3.66 -17.25
C LEU A 180 -16.79 3.20 -17.21
N ILE A 181 -17.34 2.92 -16.02
CA ILE A 181 -18.76 2.62 -15.82
C ILE A 181 -19.63 3.82 -16.26
N PHE A 182 -19.18 5.03 -15.96
CA PHE A 182 -19.95 6.26 -16.20
C PHE A 182 -19.72 6.84 -17.60
N ARG A 183 -18.94 6.18 -18.46
CA ARG A 183 -18.62 6.56 -19.85
C ARG A 183 -18.02 7.95 -20.06
N GLU A 184 -17.65 8.65 -19.00
CA GLU A 184 -16.91 9.90 -19.06
C GLU A 184 -15.60 9.78 -18.27
N PRO A 185 -14.45 10.08 -18.89
CA PRO A 185 -13.18 10.10 -18.17
C PRO A 185 -13.20 11.26 -17.17
N LEU A 186 -13.13 10.96 -15.88
CA LEU A 186 -12.96 11.98 -14.85
C LEU A 186 -11.55 12.58 -14.98
N THR A 187 -11.45 13.75 -15.63
CA THR A 187 -10.17 14.41 -15.88
C THR A 187 -9.42 14.67 -14.57
N HIS A 188 -8.20 14.16 -14.48
CA HIS A 188 -7.29 14.32 -13.33
C HIS A 188 -7.82 13.85 -11.96
N PHE A 189 -8.94 13.11 -11.92
CA PHE A 189 -9.51 12.62 -10.65
C PHE A 189 -8.58 11.61 -9.95
N ASP A 190 -7.76 10.90 -10.72
CA ASP A 190 -6.69 10.06 -10.20
C ASP A 190 -5.70 10.83 -9.31
N LEU A 191 -5.41 12.10 -9.62
CA LEU A 191 -4.55 12.93 -8.78
C LEU A 191 -5.20 13.26 -7.44
N SER A 192 -6.52 13.46 -7.42
CA SER A 192 -7.28 13.63 -6.18
C SER A 192 -7.27 12.36 -5.32
N VAL A 193 -7.39 11.19 -5.94
CA VAL A 193 -7.27 9.89 -5.26
C VAL A 193 -5.86 9.70 -4.71
N ALA A 194 -4.82 10.06 -5.47
CA ALA A 194 -3.43 10.01 -5.03
C ALA A 194 -3.15 10.96 -3.85
N LEU A 195 -3.79 12.13 -3.86
CA LEU A 195 -3.64 13.16 -2.85
C LEU A 195 -4.30 12.79 -1.51
N PHE A 196 -5.40 12.04 -1.54
CA PHE A 196 -6.19 11.76 -0.34
C PHE A 196 -5.40 11.10 0.80
N PRO A 197 -4.65 9.99 0.61
CA PRO A 197 -3.83 9.40 1.67
C PRO A 197 -2.76 10.34 2.22
N VAL A 198 -2.17 11.16 1.34
CA VAL A 198 -1.14 12.15 1.73
C VAL A 198 -1.75 13.21 2.64
N LEU A 199 -2.92 13.74 2.29
CA LEU A 199 -3.62 14.74 3.10
C LEU A 199 -4.05 14.18 4.45
N VAL A 200 -4.53 12.93 4.48
CA VAL A 200 -4.85 12.25 5.75
C VAL A 200 -3.64 12.32 6.68
N ARG A 201 -2.46 11.84 6.25
CA ARG A 201 -1.26 11.82 7.10
C ARG A 201 -0.75 13.22 7.45
N LEU A 202 -0.78 14.15 6.50
CA LEU A 202 -0.38 15.54 6.72
C LEU A 202 -1.24 16.20 7.82
N LEU A 203 -2.56 16.14 7.68
CA LEU A 203 -3.50 16.74 8.63
C LEU A 203 -3.42 16.08 10.00
N GLN A 204 -3.24 14.76 10.03
CA GLN A 204 -2.98 13.99 11.23
C GLN A 204 -1.74 14.49 11.99
N CYS A 205 -0.61 14.62 11.31
CA CYS A 205 0.64 15.11 11.92
C CYS A 205 0.53 16.56 12.40
N LEU A 206 -0.07 17.45 11.60
CA LEU A 206 -0.27 18.86 11.98
C LEU A 206 -1.20 19.01 13.19
N ARG A 207 -2.25 18.20 13.26
CA ARG A 207 -3.17 18.20 14.41
C ARG A 207 -2.47 17.71 15.67
N GLU A 208 -1.70 16.63 15.58
CA GLU A 208 -0.93 16.12 16.72
C GLU A 208 0.12 17.15 17.17
N TYR A 209 0.79 17.83 16.25
CA TYR A 209 1.74 18.91 16.55
C TYR A 209 1.07 20.07 17.31
N ARG A 210 -0.12 20.51 16.87
CA ARG A 210 -0.87 21.58 17.56
C ARG A 210 -1.19 21.26 19.02
N LEU A 211 -1.20 19.97 19.39
CA LEU A 211 -1.58 19.52 20.73
C LEU A 211 -0.35 19.20 21.59
N LEU A 212 0.70 18.64 21.00
CA LEU A 212 1.90 18.21 21.74
C LEU A 212 3.08 19.18 21.62
N HIS A 213 3.06 20.08 20.65
CA HIS A 213 4.17 20.99 20.29
C HIS A 213 5.51 20.28 20.02
N ASP A 214 5.48 18.98 19.72
CA ASP A 214 6.65 18.18 19.38
C ASP A 214 7.06 18.41 17.92
N LYS A 215 8.24 19.01 17.73
CA LYS A 215 8.80 19.32 16.40
C LYS A 215 8.97 18.08 15.52
N THR A 216 9.14 16.88 16.09
CA THR A 216 9.21 15.64 15.29
C THR A 216 7.95 15.45 14.46
N LEU A 217 6.78 15.86 14.95
CA LEU A 217 5.51 15.77 14.22
C LEU A 217 5.45 16.73 13.03
N LEU A 218 6.09 17.90 13.14
CA LEU A 218 6.20 18.85 12.03
C LEU A 218 7.12 18.31 10.92
N PHE A 219 8.23 17.68 11.29
CA PHE A 219 9.07 16.97 10.33
C PHE A 219 8.32 15.80 9.67
N ASN A 220 7.49 15.09 10.41
CA ASN A 220 6.63 14.05 9.84
C ASN A 220 5.60 14.64 8.86
N ALA A 221 5.00 15.79 9.19
CA ALA A 221 4.12 16.52 8.28
C ALA A 221 4.86 16.91 6.98
N LEU A 222 6.07 17.48 7.11
CA LEU A 222 6.92 17.84 5.96
C LEU A 222 7.23 16.64 5.06
N LYS A 223 7.51 15.47 5.66
CA LYS A 223 7.73 14.21 4.93
C LYS A 223 6.56 13.90 3.99
N TYR A 224 5.31 13.99 4.46
CA TYR A 224 4.15 13.75 3.61
C TYR A 224 3.93 14.90 2.60
N SER A 225 4.20 16.15 2.98
CA SER A 225 4.12 17.31 2.08
C SER A 225 5.06 17.21 0.87
N CYS A 226 6.17 16.46 0.94
CA CYS A 226 7.05 16.23 -0.20
C CYS A 226 6.36 15.54 -1.40
N ASN A 227 5.18 14.92 -1.21
CA ASN A 227 4.38 14.39 -2.33
C ASN A 227 3.62 15.48 -3.12
N LEU A 228 3.27 16.60 -2.49
CA LEU A 228 2.50 17.68 -3.11
C LEU A 228 3.16 18.27 -4.37
N PRO A 229 4.45 18.66 -4.35
CA PRO A 229 5.09 19.17 -5.56
C PRO A 229 5.20 18.12 -6.67
N ILE A 230 5.33 16.84 -6.33
CA ILE A 230 5.33 15.74 -7.32
C ILE A 230 3.98 15.68 -8.03
N LEU A 231 2.88 15.69 -7.28
CA LEU A 231 1.51 15.68 -7.83
C LEU A 231 1.23 16.94 -8.65
N PHE A 232 1.70 18.10 -8.19
CA PHE A 232 1.59 19.35 -8.93
C PHE A 232 2.32 19.31 -10.27
N CYS A 233 3.57 18.82 -10.31
CA CYS A 233 4.31 18.65 -11.56
C CYS A 233 3.60 17.67 -12.51
N THR A 234 3.05 16.56 -12.00
CA THR A 234 2.26 15.60 -12.81
C THR A 234 1.00 16.24 -13.38
N TRP A 235 0.29 17.05 -12.59
CA TRP A 235 -0.89 17.76 -13.06
C TRP A 235 -0.52 18.75 -14.16
N GLN A 236 0.49 19.60 -13.91
CA GLN A 236 0.95 20.60 -14.86
C GLN A 236 1.45 19.97 -16.17
N SER A 237 2.18 18.86 -16.11
CA SER A 237 2.67 18.18 -17.31
C SER A 237 1.54 17.64 -18.19
N ARG A 238 0.40 17.24 -17.58
CA ARG A 238 -0.78 16.76 -18.31
C ARG A 238 -1.62 17.90 -18.89
N VAL A 239 -1.70 19.04 -18.21
CA VAL A 239 -2.46 20.21 -18.70
C VAL A 239 -1.75 20.88 -19.88
N TYR A 240 -0.40 20.92 -19.86
CA TYR A 240 0.41 21.59 -20.87
C TYR A 240 1.21 20.60 -21.74
N GLU A 241 0.59 19.46 -22.06
CA GLU A 241 1.21 18.40 -22.87
C GLU A 241 1.72 18.95 -24.22
N GLY A 242 2.92 18.51 -24.65
CA GLY A 242 3.53 18.95 -25.91
C GLY A 242 4.27 20.29 -25.88
N SER A 243 4.33 20.99 -24.74
CA SER A 243 5.12 22.22 -24.61
C SER A 243 6.60 21.94 -24.28
N ALA A 244 7.51 22.84 -24.68
CA ALA A 244 8.94 22.74 -24.29
C ALA A 244 9.16 22.77 -22.77
N ASN A 245 8.19 23.26 -22.00
CA ASN A 245 8.22 23.27 -20.54
C ASN A 245 7.95 21.90 -19.91
N THR A 246 7.37 20.94 -20.64
CA THR A 246 7.01 19.61 -20.12
C THR A 246 8.23 18.79 -19.72
N GLU A 247 9.29 18.80 -20.52
CA GLU A 247 10.56 18.13 -20.16
C GLU A 247 11.17 18.73 -18.89
N ARG A 248 11.22 20.07 -18.80
CA ARG A 248 11.71 20.76 -17.59
C ARG A 248 10.89 20.37 -16.36
N LEU A 249 9.56 20.28 -16.48
CA LEU A 249 8.67 19.82 -15.41
C LEU A 249 8.98 18.37 -14.98
N HIS A 250 9.21 17.45 -15.92
CA HIS A 250 9.60 16.08 -15.59
C HIS A 250 10.96 16.00 -14.91
N HIS A 251 11.93 16.84 -15.31
CA HIS A 251 13.21 16.95 -14.61
C HIS A 251 13.04 17.43 -13.16
N VAL A 252 12.25 18.48 -12.94
CA VAL A 252 11.94 18.99 -11.60
C VAL A 252 11.19 17.96 -10.76
N GLN A 253 10.21 17.27 -11.36
CA GLN A 253 9.45 16.19 -10.72
C GLN A 253 10.38 15.08 -10.20
N ARG A 254 11.35 14.64 -11.01
CA ARG A 254 12.34 13.61 -10.62
C ARG A 254 13.17 14.04 -9.40
N TRP A 255 13.54 15.31 -9.30
CA TRP A 255 14.23 15.82 -8.11
C TRP A 255 13.34 15.78 -6.86
N PHE A 256 12.06 16.13 -6.97
CA PHE A 256 11.13 16.00 -5.86
C PHE A 256 10.88 14.53 -5.47
N MET A 257 10.82 13.62 -6.44
CA MET A 257 10.74 12.18 -6.18
C MET A 257 11.99 11.67 -5.43
N LEU A 258 13.19 12.13 -5.83
CA LEU A 258 14.44 11.79 -5.14
C LEU A 258 14.46 12.31 -3.70
N LEU A 259 14.02 13.55 -3.49
CA LEU A 259 13.88 14.13 -2.15
C LEU A 259 12.88 13.33 -1.31
N ASN A 260 11.71 13.00 -1.87
CA ASN A 260 10.69 12.22 -1.18
C ASN A 260 11.18 10.81 -0.81
N SER A 261 11.75 10.07 -1.75
CA SER A 261 12.32 8.73 -1.50
C SER A 261 13.43 8.78 -0.46
N SER A 262 14.35 9.74 -0.54
CA SER A 262 15.44 9.88 0.44
C SER A 262 14.94 10.23 1.83
N TYR A 263 14.03 11.21 1.94
CA TYR A 263 13.51 11.64 3.24
C TYR A 263 12.67 10.53 3.89
N THR A 264 11.82 9.86 3.13
CA THR A 264 10.99 8.78 3.67
C THR A 264 11.81 7.54 4.06
N LEU A 265 12.89 7.21 3.34
CA LEU A 265 13.85 6.18 3.77
C LEU A 265 14.53 6.56 5.08
N PHE A 266 15.04 7.79 5.17
CA PHE A 266 15.65 8.29 6.41
C PHE A 266 14.67 8.18 7.57
N TRP A 267 13.41 8.58 7.34
CA TRP A 267 12.36 8.51 8.35
C TRP A 267 12.12 7.08 8.82
N ASP A 268 11.98 6.13 7.90
CA ASP A 268 11.69 4.74 8.23
C ASP A 268 12.83 4.15 9.09
N VAL A 269 14.08 4.35 8.68
CA VAL A 269 15.25 3.85 9.40
C VAL A 269 15.44 4.52 10.77
N ARG A 270 15.44 5.87 10.80
CA ARG A 270 15.86 6.62 11.99
C ARG A 270 14.72 6.81 12.99
N MET A 271 13.51 7.04 12.51
CA MET A 271 12.38 7.47 13.33
C MET A 271 11.42 6.32 13.61
N ASP A 272 11.07 5.52 12.59
CA ASP A 272 10.09 4.45 12.77
C ASP A 272 10.71 3.16 13.29
N TRP A 273 11.93 2.84 12.87
CA TRP A 273 12.68 1.66 13.31
C TRP A 273 13.66 1.97 14.46
N SER A 274 13.71 3.23 14.91
CA SER A 274 14.52 3.71 16.03
C SER A 274 16.01 3.34 15.94
N LEU A 275 16.56 3.26 14.71
CA LEU A 275 17.97 2.98 14.51
C LEU A 275 18.79 4.27 14.60
N ASP A 276 19.64 4.40 15.62
CA ASP A 276 20.48 5.59 15.80
C ASP A 276 21.47 5.82 14.64
N SER A 277 22.03 4.74 14.09
CA SER A 277 22.86 4.78 12.89
C SER A 277 22.95 3.41 12.21
N LEU A 278 23.23 3.36 10.91
CA LEU A 278 23.55 2.09 10.24
C LEU A 278 24.82 1.43 10.81
N SER A 279 25.72 2.22 11.41
CA SER A 279 26.91 1.73 12.10
C SER A 279 26.61 1.13 13.48
N SER A 280 25.51 1.48 14.13
CA SER A 280 25.10 0.89 15.41
C SER A 280 24.69 -0.58 15.27
N LEU A 281 24.22 -0.96 14.07
CA LEU A 281 23.97 -2.35 13.69
C LEU A 281 25.27 -3.16 13.51
N ARG A 282 26.41 -2.50 13.22
CA ARG A 282 27.74 -3.14 13.12
C ARG A 282 28.48 -3.20 14.45
N SER A 283 28.15 -2.31 15.38
CA SER A 283 28.74 -2.25 16.72
C SER A 283 28.21 -3.34 17.65
N ARG A 284 29.06 -3.85 18.56
CA ARG A 284 28.65 -4.74 19.68
C ARG A 284 27.87 -4.01 20.78
N SER A 285 27.66 -2.69 20.68
CA SER A 285 26.83 -1.93 21.61
C SER A 285 25.39 -2.48 21.65
N LYS A 286 24.74 -2.33 22.82
CA LYS A 286 23.31 -2.57 23.02
C LYS A 286 22.53 -1.71 22.02
N SER A 287 22.13 -2.31 20.91
CA SER A 287 21.24 -1.66 19.95
C SER A 287 19.84 -1.60 20.54
N ALA A 288 19.14 -0.50 20.29
CA ALA A 288 17.78 -0.26 20.74
C ALA A 288 16.72 -1.08 19.98
N VAL A 289 16.94 -2.39 19.80
CA VAL A 289 16.08 -3.28 19.01
C VAL A 289 15.97 -4.65 19.68
N THR A 290 14.84 -5.34 19.48
CA THR A 290 14.61 -6.67 20.06
C THR A 290 14.86 -7.79 19.03
N LEU A 291 14.56 -7.56 17.76
CA LEU A 291 14.90 -8.50 16.68
C LEU A 291 16.40 -8.49 16.32
N GLU A 292 16.83 -9.55 15.63
CA GLU A 292 18.22 -9.67 15.19
C GLU A 292 18.65 -8.53 14.26
N LYS A 293 19.84 -7.97 14.49
CA LYS A 293 20.42 -6.88 13.68
C LYS A 293 20.51 -7.20 12.18
N LYS A 294 20.72 -8.48 11.83
CA LYS A 294 20.74 -8.94 10.43
C LYS A 294 19.40 -8.69 9.73
N MET A 295 18.29 -8.87 10.44
CA MET A 295 16.94 -8.64 9.91
C MET A 295 16.74 -7.17 9.56
N TYR A 296 17.21 -6.25 10.41
CA TYR A 296 17.20 -4.81 10.11
C TYR A 296 18.05 -4.46 8.89
N HIS A 297 19.24 -5.06 8.73
CA HIS A 297 20.04 -4.84 7.52
C HIS A 297 19.31 -5.26 6.24
N PHE A 298 18.70 -6.44 6.23
CA PHE A 298 17.90 -6.90 5.08
C PHE A 298 16.71 -5.98 4.83
N ALA A 299 16.01 -5.54 5.88
CA ALA A 299 14.87 -4.63 5.76
C ALA A 299 15.26 -3.28 5.16
N VAL A 300 16.37 -2.69 5.60
CA VAL A 300 16.90 -1.43 5.03
C VAL A 300 17.23 -1.59 3.56
N ILE A 301 17.88 -2.70 3.18
CA ILE A 301 18.25 -2.96 1.78
C ILE A 301 16.99 -3.13 0.92
N ILE A 302 16.03 -3.94 1.35
CA ILE A 302 14.77 -4.14 0.62
C ILE A 302 14.01 -2.83 0.48
N ASP A 303 13.91 -2.04 1.55
CA ASP A 303 13.23 -0.75 1.53
C ASP A 303 13.92 0.24 0.57
N PHE A 304 15.25 0.32 0.59
CA PHE A 304 16.02 1.13 -0.36
C PHE A 304 15.77 0.70 -1.81
N VAL A 305 15.90 -0.60 -2.12
CA VAL A 305 15.74 -1.10 -3.50
C VAL A 305 14.34 -0.80 -4.04
N LEU A 306 13.30 -1.12 -3.26
CA LEU A 306 11.91 -0.94 -3.69
C LEU A 306 11.48 0.53 -3.74
N ARG A 307 11.95 1.36 -2.80
CA ARG A 307 11.59 2.79 -2.73
C ARG A 307 12.20 3.60 -3.87
N PHE A 308 13.41 3.24 -4.29
CA PHE A 308 14.10 3.86 -5.42
C PHE A 308 13.84 3.12 -6.74
N TRP A 309 12.81 2.27 -6.82
CA TRP A 309 12.46 1.55 -8.04
C TRP A 309 12.27 2.45 -9.26
N TRP A 310 11.62 3.60 -9.07
CA TRP A 310 11.45 4.59 -10.14
C TRP A 310 12.79 5.07 -10.72
N LEU A 311 13.83 5.18 -9.89
CA LEU A 311 15.16 5.59 -10.30
C LEU A 311 15.86 4.46 -11.06
N TRP A 312 15.73 3.21 -10.60
CA TRP A 312 16.24 2.04 -11.34
C TRP A 312 15.63 1.96 -12.75
N VAL A 313 14.31 2.10 -12.85
CA VAL A 313 13.61 2.13 -14.15
C VAL A 313 14.16 3.23 -15.05
N TYR A 314 14.38 4.43 -14.50
CA TYR A 314 14.93 5.56 -15.24
C TYR A 314 16.38 5.35 -15.68
N LEU A 315 17.25 4.80 -14.82
CA LEU A 315 18.67 4.60 -15.14
C LEU A 315 18.89 3.50 -16.18
N PHE A 316 18.11 2.42 -16.11
CA PHE A 316 18.27 1.26 -17.00
C PHE A 316 17.44 1.34 -18.28
N GLN A 317 16.70 2.43 -18.51
CA GLN A 317 15.90 2.60 -19.74
C GLN A 317 16.74 2.68 -21.01
N SER A 318 17.96 3.22 -20.94
CA SER A 318 18.86 3.45 -22.08
C SER A 318 19.58 2.20 -22.57
N LEU A 319 19.61 1.13 -21.76
CA LEU A 319 20.23 -0.15 -22.10
C LEU A 319 19.26 -1.11 -22.81
N ARG A 320 18.07 -0.64 -23.21
CA ARG A 320 17.05 -1.46 -23.86
C ARG A 320 17.35 -1.64 -25.35
N PRO A 321 17.42 -2.89 -25.86
CA PRO A 321 17.35 -3.15 -27.28
C PRO A 321 15.99 -2.68 -27.83
N VAL A 322 15.99 -2.03 -29.00
CA VAL A 322 14.80 -1.46 -29.67
C VAL A 322 13.65 -2.47 -29.86
N ALA A 323 13.96 -3.77 -29.89
CA ALA A 323 12.98 -4.86 -30.02
C ALA A 323 12.19 -5.18 -28.73
N ILE A 324 12.64 -4.72 -27.56
CA ILE A 324 11.92 -4.83 -26.28
C ILE A 324 11.26 -3.48 -25.96
N LYS A 325 10.49 -2.99 -26.93
CA LYS A 325 9.55 -1.87 -26.77
C LYS A 325 8.15 -2.38 -26.39
N GLY A 326 8.03 -3.61 -25.89
CA GLY A 326 6.87 -4.03 -25.12
C GLY A 326 6.89 -3.34 -23.76
N ASP A 327 5.74 -2.84 -23.32
CA ASP A 327 5.50 -1.99 -22.13
C ASP A 327 5.94 -2.56 -20.77
N HIS A 328 6.55 -3.74 -20.74
CA HIS A 328 6.79 -4.46 -19.50
C HIS A 328 8.22 -4.96 -19.47
N LEU A 329 9.16 -4.08 -19.07
CA LEU A 329 10.50 -4.58 -18.78
C LEU A 329 10.50 -5.32 -17.45
N PHE A 330 9.85 -4.81 -16.40
CA PHE A 330 9.44 -5.56 -15.20
C PHE A 330 8.33 -4.78 -14.47
N PHE A 331 7.16 -5.42 -14.31
CA PHE A 331 6.24 -5.22 -13.18
C PHE A 331 5.53 -3.87 -12.99
N GLU A 332 4.99 -3.22 -14.02
CA GLU A 332 4.13 -2.03 -13.78
C GLU A 332 2.95 -2.36 -12.85
N GLY A 333 2.41 -3.59 -12.94
CA GLY A 333 1.44 -4.12 -11.99
C GLY A 333 2.00 -4.77 -10.73
N GLU A 334 3.12 -5.50 -10.81
CA GLU A 334 3.61 -6.24 -9.64
C GLU A 334 4.31 -5.35 -8.61
N MET A 335 4.69 -4.13 -9.00
CA MET A 335 5.17 -3.11 -8.06
C MET A 335 4.15 -2.81 -6.96
N HIS A 336 2.86 -3.00 -7.21
CA HIS A 336 1.84 -2.86 -6.17
C HIS A 336 1.92 -3.98 -5.13
N TYR A 337 2.20 -5.23 -5.52
CA TYR A 337 2.40 -6.32 -4.57
C TYR A 337 3.67 -6.10 -3.75
N LEU A 338 4.76 -5.70 -4.41
CA LEU A 338 6.02 -5.39 -3.73
C LEU A 338 5.89 -4.22 -2.75
N GLU A 339 5.13 -3.18 -3.09
CA GLU A 339 4.85 -2.06 -2.17
C GLU A 339 4.04 -2.50 -0.94
N VAL A 340 3.03 -3.35 -1.10
CA VAL A 340 2.26 -3.90 0.03
C VAL A 340 3.14 -4.82 0.90
N ILE A 341 4.01 -5.63 0.30
CA ILE A 341 4.99 -6.45 1.03
C ILE A 341 5.98 -5.57 1.78
N ARG A 342 6.56 -4.55 1.14
CA ARG A 342 7.46 -3.57 1.75
C ARG A 342 6.81 -2.89 2.96
N ARG A 343 5.53 -2.51 2.85
CA ARG A 343 4.75 -1.99 3.99
C ARG A 343 4.62 -3.03 5.10
N GLY A 344 4.37 -4.29 4.78
CA GLY A 344 4.36 -5.39 5.76
C GLY A 344 5.68 -5.51 6.53
N ILE A 345 6.81 -5.43 5.82
CA ILE A 345 8.15 -5.40 6.42
C ILE A 345 8.28 -4.20 7.36
N TRP A 346 7.90 -3.00 6.90
CA TRP A 346 7.92 -1.79 7.72
C TRP A 346 7.11 -1.94 9.02
N VAL A 347 5.92 -2.58 8.96
CA VAL A 347 5.08 -2.82 10.15
C VAL A 347 5.80 -3.70 11.18
N ILE A 348 6.54 -4.73 10.75
CA ILE A 348 7.30 -5.60 11.65
C ILE A 348 8.32 -4.75 12.44
N PHE A 349 9.19 -4.03 11.75
CA PHE A 349 10.25 -3.27 12.43
C PHE A 349 9.70 -2.07 13.21
N LYS A 350 8.58 -1.47 12.78
CA LYS A 350 7.89 -0.44 13.54
C LYS A 350 7.36 -0.99 14.87
N LEU A 351 6.68 -2.14 14.84
CA LEU A 351 6.14 -2.75 16.05
C LEU A 351 7.25 -3.24 16.99
N ASP A 352 8.37 -3.74 16.45
CA ASP A 352 9.55 -4.10 17.25
C ASP A 352 10.14 -2.88 17.97
N ALA A 353 10.34 -1.77 17.25
CA ALA A 353 10.87 -0.54 17.83
C ALA A 353 9.96 0.02 18.93
N GLU A 354 8.64 0.03 18.72
CA GLU A 354 7.66 0.47 19.73
C GLU A 354 7.65 -0.48 20.95
N TYR A 355 7.81 -1.79 20.72
CA TYR A 355 7.92 -2.79 21.79
C TYR A 355 9.19 -2.57 22.62
N TYR A 356 10.33 -2.39 21.97
CA TYR A 356 11.60 -2.07 22.62
C TYR A 356 11.50 -0.79 23.46
N ILE A 357 10.96 0.30 22.89
CA ILE A 357 10.77 1.57 23.61
C ILE A 357 9.90 1.35 24.85
N LYS A 358 8.83 0.56 24.75
CA LYS A 358 7.92 0.36 25.89
C LYS A 358 8.52 -0.46 27.03
N PHE A 359 9.29 -1.51 26.73
CA PHE A 359 9.72 -2.51 27.71
C PHE A 359 11.21 -2.56 28.01
N ALA A 360 12.07 -2.21 27.06
CA ALA A 360 13.52 -2.32 27.20
C ALA A 360 14.22 -0.98 27.44
N SER A 361 13.52 0.15 27.30
CA SER A 361 14.05 1.49 27.62
C SER A 361 13.82 1.94 29.08
N LYS A 362 13.07 1.14 29.85
CA LYS A 362 12.96 1.27 31.31
C LYS A 362 13.96 0.33 31.97
#